data_AF-A0A9Q0NW91-F1
#
_entry.id   AF-A0A9Q0NW91-F1
#
_cell.length_a   1.000
_cell.length_b   1.000
_cell.length_c   1.000
_cell.angle_alpha   90.00
_cell.angle_beta   90.00
_cell.angle_gamma   90.00
#
_symmetry.space_group_name_H-M   'P 1'
#
loop_
_entity.id
_entity.type
_entity.pdbx_description
1 polymer ?
#
loop_
_entity_poly.entity_id
_entity_poly.type
_entity_poly.pdbx_seq_one_letter_code
_entity_poly.pdbx_strand_id
1 'polypeptide(L)'
;MEGAFSAQNKDDKDKVIRELKYQLQKAEDENKKLQDENKKNQADYLEIIEALNNQNAQVEQRVKDLEDQLTKITFEMEEKREKADQELSREGLVIDVFSCLLLEDRGKKGVSAPKVIHDSSIWTQIFHEKTRGKRDPYLQQDLKDGLQASMLIFPINSTGGNTSRAPLHWTLLVFDVEARTWAFYNSWFKGKINDFNFVQDAEMVKEYVHKRRQELLGTEEMQKADDPFQLIVKEDCPQQKDFL
;
A
#
# COMPACT_ATOMS: atom_id res chain seq x y z
N MET A 1 -34.79 5.38 -105.45
CA MET A 1 -34.55 6.09 -104.18
C MET A 1 -34.14 5.12 -103.05
N GLU A 2 -33.40 4.03 -103.35
CA GLU A 2 -33.09 2.97 -102.35
C GLU A 2 -31.59 2.87 -101.98
N GLY A 3 -30.71 3.61 -102.66
CA GLY A 3 -29.27 3.58 -102.39
C GLY A 3 -28.81 4.40 -101.17
N ALA A 4 -29.61 5.37 -100.71
CA ALA A 4 -29.20 6.31 -99.66
C ALA A 4 -29.43 5.76 -98.23
N PHE A 5 -30.46 4.94 -98.00
CA PHE A 5 -30.76 4.38 -96.67
C PHE A 5 -29.86 3.21 -96.25
N SER A 6 -29.26 2.50 -97.21
CA SER A 6 -28.39 1.33 -96.95
C SER A 6 -26.97 1.73 -96.54
N ALA A 7 -26.41 2.79 -97.13
CA ALA A 7 -25.09 3.30 -96.79
C ALA A 7 -25.06 3.94 -95.39
N GLN A 8 -26.10 4.70 -95.04
CA GLN A 8 -26.22 5.39 -93.75
C GLN A 8 -26.32 4.40 -92.56
N ASN A 9 -27.02 3.29 -92.75
CA ASN A 9 -27.15 2.21 -91.75
C ASN A 9 -25.84 1.42 -91.52
N LYS A 10 -24.92 1.43 -92.50
CA LYS A 10 -23.63 0.74 -92.40
C LYS A 10 -22.59 1.62 -91.72
N ASP A 11 -22.57 2.92 -92.06
CA ASP A 11 -21.74 3.92 -91.39
C ASP A 11 -22.07 4.08 -89.91
N ASP A 12 -23.36 4.03 -89.54
CA ASP A 12 -23.81 4.08 -88.14
C ASP A 12 -23.36 2.85 -87.34
N LYS A 13 -23.39 1.65 -87.94
CA LYS A 13 -22.88 0.42 -87.31
C LYS A 13 -21.37 0.45 -87.12
N ASP A 14 -20.62 0.93 -88.11
CA ASP A 14 -19.16 1.05 -88.04
C ASP A 14 -18.70 2.12 -87.03
N LYS A 15 -19.52 3.14 -86.79
CA LYS A 15 -19.31 4.13 -85.73
C LYS A 15 -19.54 3.52 -84.35
N VAL A 16 -20.62 2.77 -84.17
CA VAL A 16 -20.91 2.06 -82.90
C VAL A 16 -19.83 1.01 -82.59
N ILE A 17 -19.37 0.25 -83.57
CA ILE A 17 -18.30 -0.74 -83.38
C ILE A 17 -16.98 -0.06 -82.97
N ARG A 18 -16.64 1.09 -83.59
CA ARG A 18 -15.45 1.86 -83.19
C ARG A 18 -15.54 2.39 -81.77
N GLU A 19 -16.70 2.91 -81.38
CA GLU A 19 -16.95 3.39 -80.03
C GLU A 19 -16.85 2.26 -78.99
N LEU A 20 -17.46 1.11 -79.25
CA LEU A 20 -17.37 -0.06 -78.36
C LEU A 20 -15.94 -0.58 -78.23
N LYS A 21 -15.15 -0.59 -79.31
CA LYS A 21 -13.73 -0.96 -79.25
C LYS A 21 -12.92 0.02 -78.42
N TYR A 22 -13.19 1.32 -78.55
CA TYR A 22 -12.53 2.35 -77.75
C TYR A 22 -12.87 2.20 -76.26
N GLN A 23 -14.14 1.94 -75.93
CA GLN A 23 -14.58 1.71 -74.55
C GLN A 23 -13.99 0.42 -73.96
N LEU A 24 -13.92 -0.65 -74.75
CA LEU A 24 -13.29 -1.91 -74.32
C LEU A 24 -11.79 -1.71 -74.02
N GLN A 25 -11.05 -1.05 -74.92
CA GLN A 25 -9.64 -0.76 -74.70
C GLN A 25 -9.42 0.08 -73.43
N LYS A 26 -10.25 1.10 -73.23
CA LYS A 26 -10.18 1.94 -72.04
C LYS A 26 -10.44 1.14 -70.75
N ALA A 27 -11.43 0.24 -70.78
CA ALA A 27 -11.73 -0.64 -69.65
C ALA A 27 -10.60 -1.65 -69.37
N GLU A 28 -9.94 -2.18 -70.41
CA GLU A 28 -8.78 -3.07 -70.27
C GLU A 28 -7.59 -2.34 -69.64
N ASP A 29 -7.32 -1.10 -70.07
CA ASP A 29 -6.24 -0.26 -69.52
C ASP A 29 -6.51 0.11 -68.04
N GLU A 30 -7.75 0.47 -67.70
CA GLU A 30 -8.16 0.74 -66.31
C GLU A 30 -8.06 -0.51 -65.43
N ASN A 31 -8.49 -1.67 -65.92
CA ASN A 31 -8.40 -2.92 -65.17
C ASN A 31 -6.94 -3.33 -64.92
N LYS A 32 -6.06 -3.14 -65.92
CA LYS A 32 -4.62 -3.37 -65.75
C LYS A 32 -4.03 -2.46 -64.68
N LYS A 33 -4.38 -1.17 -64.70
CA LYS A 33 -3.93 -0.21 -63.67
C LYS A 33 -4.39 -0.61 -62.27
N LEU A 34 -5.65 -1.02 -62.12
CA LEU A 34 -6.21 -1.50 -60.85
C LEU A 34 -5.53 -2.80 -60.38
N GLN A 35 -5.16 -3.70 -61.29
CA GLN A 35 -4.41 -4.91 -60.94
C GLN A 35 -3.01 -4.59 -60.42
N ASP A 36 -2.31 -3.65 -61.07
CA ASP A 36 -0.97 -3.23 -60.64
C ASP A 36 -1.01 -2.49 -59.29
N GLU A 37 -2.02 -1.62 -59.08
CA GLU A 37 -2.26 -0.98 -57.78
C GLU A 37 -2.60 -2.00 -56.68
N ASN A 38 -3.43 -3.01 -56.97
CA ASN A 38 -3.74 -4.06 -56.01
C ASN A 38 -2.51 -4.89 -55.63
N LYS A 39 -1.64 -5.22 -56.59
CA LYS A 39 -0.39 -5.94 -56.30
C LYS A 39 0.54 -5.11 -55.41
N LYS A 40 0.65 -3.81 -55.69
CA LYS A 40 1.45 -2.90 -54.87
C LYS A 40 0.89 -2.81 -53.45
N ASN A 41 -0.41 -2.58 -53.30
CA ASN A 41 -1.06 -2.52 -51.99
C ASN A 41 -0.87 -3.84 -51.21
N GLN A 42 -0.98 -5.00 -51.88
CA GLN A 42 -0.72 -6.29 -51.23
C GLN A 42 0.71 -6.42 -50.69
N ALA A 43 1.71 -5.94 -51.44
CA ALA A 43 3.09 -5.93 -50.97
C ALA A 43 3.26 -5.01 -49.75
N ASP A 44 2.71 -3.79 -49.81
CA ASP A 44 2.76 -2.83 -48.71
C ASP A 44 2.09 -3.39 -47.43
N TYR A 45 0.93 -4.06 -47.56
CA TYR A 45 0.26 -4.70 -46.43
C TYR A 45 1.09 -5.83 -45.79
N LEU A 46 1.79 -6.63 -46.60
CA LEU A 46 2.65 -7.70 -46.08
C LEU A 46 3.83 -7.15 -45.28
N GLU A 47 4.45 -6.06 -45.77
CA GLU A 47 5.54 -5.40 -45.06
C GLU A 47 5.08 -4.80 -43.71
N ILE A 48 3.89 -4.21 -43.68
CA ILE A 48 3.29 -3.71 -42.43
C ILE A 48 3.02 -4.85 -41.45
N ILE A 49 2.48 -5.99 -41.91
CA ILE A 49 2.21 -7.15 -41.04
C ILE A 49 3.51 -7.70 -40.45
N GLU A 50 4.58 -7.80 -41.24
CA GLU A 50 5.89 -8.25 -40.76
C GLU A 50 6.47 -7.29 -39.72
N ALA A 51 6.39 -5.98 -39.96
CA ALA A 51 6.83 -4.97 -39.00
C ALA A 51 6.04 -5.05 -37.68
N LEU A 52 4.72 -5.23 -37.75
CA LEU A 52 3.86 -5.40 -36.57
C LEU A 52 4.18 -6.68 -35.79
N ASN A 53 4.43 -7.79 -36.47
CA ASN A 53 4.80 -9.05 -35.81
C ASN A 53 6.14 -8.91 -35.08
N ASN A 54 7.13 -8.24 -35.68
CA ASN A 54 8.41 -7.97 -35.04
C ASN A 54 8.27 -7.06 -33.82
N GLN A 55 7.42 -6.02 -33.91
CA GLN A 55 7.11 -5.17 -32.75
C GLN A 55 6.43 -5.94 -31.63
N ASN A 56 5.46 -6.80 -31.94
CA ASN A 56 4.78 -7.63 -30.94
C ASN A 56 5.77 -8.57 -30.23
N ALA A 57 6.66 -9.23 -30.94
CA ALA A 57 7.68 -10.09 -30.34
C ALA A 57 8.60 -9.31 -29.38
N GLN A 58 8.97 -8.07 -29.72
CA GLN A 58 9.76 -7.22 -28.83
C GLN A 58 8.98 -6.82 -27.56
N VAL A 59 7.69 -6.52 -27.70
CA VAL A 59 6.82 -6.18 -26.56
C VAL A 59 6.66 -7.38 -25.64
N GLU A 60 6.40 -8.57 -26.18
CA GLU A 60 6.28 -9.81 -25.40
C GLU A 60 7.55 -10.10 -24.60
N GLN A 61 8.72 -9.95 -25.22
CA GLN A 61 9.99 -10.14 -24.52
C GLN A 61 10.19 -9.10 -23.40
N ARG A 62 9.86 -7.82 -23.65
CA ARG A 62 9.96 -6.78 -22.62
C ARG A 62 9.00 -7.00 -21.46
N VAL A 63 7.79 -7.52 -21.72
CA VAL A 63 6.83 -7.88 -20.67
C VAL A 63 7.42 -8.98 -19.79
N LYS A 64 7.98 -10.03 -20.39
CA LYS A 64 8.62 -11.11 -19.67
C LYS A 64 9.80 -10.63 -18.81
N ASP A 65 10.66 -9.78 -19.36
CA ASP A 65 11.80 -9.23 -18.62
C ASP A 65 11.34 -8.38 -17.41
N LEU A 66 10.21 -7.66 -17.55
CA LEU A 66 9.61 -6.90 -16.46
C LEU A 66 8.97 -7.80 -15.39
N GLU A 67 8.30 -8.88 -15.80
CA GLU A 67 7.73 -9.88 -14.88
C GLU A 67 8.82 -10.56 -14.05
N ASP A 68 9.95 -10.91 -14.68
CA ASP A 68 11.11 -11.49 -14.00
C ASP A 68 11.74 -10.50 -13.00
N GLN A 69 11.86 -9.22 -13.38
CA GLN A 69 12.33 -8.16 -12.49
C GLN A 69 11.39 -7.94 -11.30
N LEU A 70 10.08 -7.92 -11.52
CA LEU A 70 9.08 -7.78 -10.47
C LEU A 70 9.16 -8.93 -9.47
N THR A 71 9.30 -10.15 -9.96
CA THR A 71 9.46 -11.36 -9.14
C THR A 71 10.71 -11.26 -8.27
N LYS A 72 11.84 -10.85 -8.85
CA LYS A 72 13.09 -10.65 -8.10
C LYS A 72 12.96 -9.59 -7.01
N ILE A 73 12.38 -8.43 -7.33
CA ILE A 73 12.16 -7.35 -6.35
C ILE A 73 11.25 -7.82 -5.22
N THR A 74 10.20 -8.58 -5.55
CA THR A 74 9.26 -9.12 -4.55
C THR A 74 9.99 -10.04 -3.57
N PHE A 75 10.83 -10.95 -4.07
CA PHE A 75 11.64 -11.83 -3.22
C PHE A 75 12.64 -11.05 -2.35
N GLU A 76 13.34 -10.07 -2.92
CA GLU A 76 14.28 -9.22 -2.15
C GLU A 76 13.57 -8.38 -1.08
N MET A 77 12.36 -7.91 -1.35
CA MET A 77 11.54 -7.19 -0.37
C MET A 77 11.07 -8.10 0.77
N GLU A 78 10.71 -9.35 0.45
CA GLU A 78 10.28 -10.33 1.45
C GLU A 78 11.44 -10.75 2.36
N GLU A 79 12.63 -11.00 1.80
CA GLU A 79 13.83 -11.31 2.58
C GLU A 79 14.24 -10.14 3.51
N LYS A 80 14.17 -8.90 3.02
CA LYS A 80 14.43 -7.70 3.84
C LYS A 80 13.41 -7.55 4.96
N ARG A 81 12.14 -7.85 4.68
CA ARG A 81 11.08 -7.80 5.67
C ARG A 81 11.27 -8.87 6.76
N GLU A 82 11.61 -10.10 6.39
CA GLU A 82 11.90 -11.17 7.37
C GLU A 82 13.08 -10.80 8.28
N LYS A 83 14.15 -10.22 7.73
CA LYS A 83 15.29 -9.73 8.53
C LYS A 83 14.88 -8.62 9.49
N ALA A 84 14.10 -7.65 9.03
CA ALA A 84 13.58 -6.58 9.87
C ALA A 84 12.66 -7.11 10.99
N ASP A 85 11.78 -8.06 10.67
CA ASP A 85 10.90 -8.70 11.65
C ASP A 85 11.69 -9.50 12.70
N GLN A 86 12.80 -10.16 12.31
CA GLN A 86 13.70 -10.86 13.24
C GLN A 86 14.47 -9.90 14.17
N GLU A 87 14.97 -8.77 13.65
CA GLU A 87 15.65 -7.75 14.44
C GLU A 87 14.68 -7.08 15.43
N LEU A 88 13.50 -6.69 14.97
CA LEU A 88 12.42 -6.17 15.81
C LEU A 88 12.03 -7.16 16.91
N SER A 89 11.93 -8.46 16.58
CA SER A 89 11.66 -9.52 17.55
C SER A 89 12.75 -9.63 18.62
N ARG A 90 14.02 -9.47 18.24
CA ARG A 90 15.15 -9.53 19.18
C ARG A 90 15.20 -8.32 20.10
N GLU A 91 14.96 -7.11 19.59
CA GLU A 91 14.90 -5.89 20.41
C GLU A 91 13.70 -5.90 21.36
N GLY A 92 12.54 -6.32 20.87
CA GLY A 92 11.33 -6.50 21.69
C GLY A 92 11.56 -7.47 22.84
N LEU A 93 12.22 -8.61 22.58
CA LEU A 93 12.56 -9.60 23.60
C LEU A 93 13.38 -8.99 24.76
N VAL A 94 14.32 -8.09 24.49
CA VAL A 94 15.13 -7.45 25.53
C VAL A 94 14.28 -6.53 26.41
N ILE A 95 13.38 -5.76 25.80
CA ILE A 95 12.44 -4.88 26.53
C ILE A 95 11.49 -5.72 27.38
N ASP A 96 10.99 -6.84 26.85
CA ASP A 96 10.07 -7.72 27.54
C ASP A 96 10.74 -8.41 28.74
N VAL A 97 11.96 -8.93 28.54
CA VAL A 97 12.74 -9.52 29.64
C VAL A 97 13.01 -8.49 30.73
N PHE A 98 13.41 -7.26 30.36
CA PHE A 98 13.65 -6.21 31.33
C PHE A 98 12.37 -5.82 32.09
N SER A 99 11.23 -5.77 31.39
CA SER A 99 9.91 -5.51 31.99
C SER A 99 9.52 -6.58 33.00
N CYS A 100 9.73 -7.86 32.69
CA CYS A 100 9.52 -8.96 33.62
C CYS A 100 10.41 -8.83 34.87
N LEU A 101 11.70 -8.53 34.70
CA LEU A 101 12.63 -8.33 35.81
C LEU A 101 12.22 -7.16 36.73
N LEU A 102 11.69 -6.07 36.17
CA LEU A 102 11.18 -4.93 36.94
C LEU A 102 9.96 -5.31 37.80
N LEU A 103 9.06 -6.16 37.28
CA LEU A 103 7.93 -6.67 38.04
C LEU A 103 8.39 -7.60 39.17
N GLU A 104 9.32 -8.50 38.91
CA GLU A 104 9.86 -9.43 39.91
C GLU A 104 10.61 -8.73 41.05
N ASP A 105 11.50 -7.78 40.76
CA ASP A 105 12.24 -7.02 41.77
C ASP A 105 11.31 -6.24 42.69
N ARG A 106 10.23 -5.68 42.14
CA ARG A 106 9.19 -5.00 42.93
C ARG A 106 8.40 -5.94 43.81
N GLY A 107 8.07 -7.14 43.31
CA GLY A 107 7.45 -8.19 44.11
C GLY A 107 8.32 -8.55 45.32
N LYS A 108 9.64 -8.69 45.12
CA LYS A 108 10.61 -8.92 46.21
C LYS A 108 10.69 -7.77 47.21
N LYS A 109 10.46 -6.53 46.76
CA LYS A 109 10.45 -5.31 47.60
C LYS A 109 9.10 -5.05 48.28
N GLY A 110 8.11 -5.93 48.14
CA GLY A 110 6.82 -5.81 48.82
C GLY A 110 5.92 -4.69 48.29
N VAL A 111 6.16 -4.22 47.06
CA VAL A 111 5.29 -3.20 46.43
C VAL A 111 4.02 -3.90 45.94
N SER A 112 2.88 -3.61 46.57
CA SER A 112 1.63 -4.40 46.45
C SER A 112 0.65 -3.96 45.37
N ALA A 113 0.82 -2.77 44.79
CA ALA A 113 -0.15 -2.24 43.83
C ALA A 113 -0.14 -3.08 42.52
N PRO A 114 -1.29 -3.56 42.03
CA PRO A 114 -1.34 -4.37 40.81
C PRO A 114 -0.94 -3.51 39.62
N LYS A 115 0.13 -3.90 38.92
CA LYS A 115 0.61 -3.22 37.71
C LYS A 115 0.71 -4.21 36.59
N VAL A 116 0.36 -3.78 35.38
CA VAL A 116 0.54 -4.55 34.16
C VAL A 116 1.55 -3.81 33.28
N ILE A 117 2.59 -4.52 32.88
CA ILE A 117 3.47 -4.09 31.80
C ILE A 117 3.10 -4.95 30.61
N HIS A 118 2.59 -4.29 29.58
CA HIS A 118 2.25 -4.95 28.32
C HIS A 118 3.53 -5.34 27.59
N ASP A 119 3.45 -6.40 26.78
CA ASP A 119 4.56 -6.81 25.95
C ASP A 119 4.89 -5.75 24.89
N SER A 120 6.13 -5.78 24.39
CA SER A 120 6.68 -4.83 23.45
C SER A 120 5.97 -4.81 22.09
N SER A 121 5.16 -5.84 21.78
CA SER A 121 4.34 -5.90 20.58
C SER A 121 2.95 -5.26 20.74
N ILE A 122 2.57 -4.81 21.94
CA ILE A 122 1.26 -4.24 22.23
C ILE A 122 0.88 -3.10 21.28
N TRP A 123 1.82 -2.21 20.97
CA TRP A 123 1.60 -1.11 20.02
C TRP A 123 1.32 -1.65 18.61
N THR A 124 2.09 -2.63 18.15
CA THR A 124 1.94 -3.24 16.83
C THR A 124 0.61 -3.95 16.70
N GLN A 125 0.17 -4.66 17.76
CA GLN A 125 -1.13 -5.32 17.80
C GLN A 125 -2.27 -4.30 17.72
N ILE A 126 -2.22 -3.23 18.53
CA ILE A 126 -3.20 -2.14 18.50
C ILE A 126 -3.24 -1.47 17.12
N PHE A 127 -2.07 -1.18 16.55
CA PHE A 127 -1.94 -0.58 15.23
C PHE A 127 -2.58 -1.46 14.13
N HIS A 128 -2.30 -2.76 14.13
CA HIS A 128 -2.89 -3.70 13.18
C HIS A 128 -4.40 -3.84 13.36
N GLU A 129 -4.91 -3.90 14.58
CA GLU A 129 -6.35 -3.98 14.81
C GLU A 129 -7.06 -2.70 14.34
N LYS A 130 -6.51 -1.51 14.62
CA LYS A 130 -7.07 -0.22 14.18
C LYS A 130 -7.06 -0.07 12.65
N THR A 131 -6.02 -0.55 11.98
CA THR A 131 -5.86 -0.40 10.51
C THR A 131 -6.54 -1.50 9.70
N ARG A 132 -6.55 -2.75 10.18
CA ARG A 132 -7.07 -3.92 9.47
C ARG A 132 -8.47 -4.34 9.92
N GLY A 133 -8.95 -3.81 11.04
CA GLY A 133 -10.29 -4.08 11.58
C GLY A 133 -10.51 -5.50 12.11
N LYS A 134 -9.45 -6.31 12.23
CA LYS A 134 -9.52 -7.67 12.77
C LYS A 134 -9.15 -7.66 14.25
N ARG A 135 -10.07 -8.11 15.11
CA ARG A 135 -9.83 -8.24 16.55
C ARG A 135 -8.79 -9.29 16.83
N ASP A 136 -7.77 -8.94 17.63
CA ASP A 136 -6.79 -9.88 18.16
C ASP A 136 -7.25 -10.42 19.53
N PRO A 137 -7.60 -11.71 19.65
CA PRO A 137 -8.06 -12.29 20.91
C PRO A 137 -7.06 -12.14 22.06
N TYR A 138 -5.75 -12.17 21.78
CA TYR A 138 -4.72 -12.01 22.81
C TYR A 138 -4.71 -10.58 23.35
N LEU A 139 -4.70 -9.58 22.46
CA LEU A 139 -4.84 -8.17 22.83
C LEU A 139 -6.10 -7.92 23.65
N GLN A 140 -7.23 -8.53 23.26
CA GLN A 140 -8.49 -8.37 24.00
C GLN A 140 -8.44 -8.95 25.40
N GLN A 141 -7.75 -10.07 25.59
CA GLN A 141 -7.59 -10.70 26.89
C GLN A 141 -6.62 -9.91 27.77
N ASP A 142 -5.48 -9.48 27.21
CA ASP A 142 -4.47 -8.69 27.90
C ASP A 142 -5.03 -7.34 28.41
N LEU A 143 -5.81 -6.64 27.58
CA LEU A 143 -6.51 -5.42 28.01
C LEU A 143 -7.58 -5.66 29.08
N LYS A 144 -8.23 -6.83 29.05
CA LYS A 144 -9.20 -7.23 30.06
C LYS A 144 -8.52 -7.51 31.39
N ASP A 145 -7.37 -8.17 31.39
CA ASP A 145 -6.58 -8.44 32.58
C ASP A 145 -6.03 -7.14 33.20
N GLY A 146 -5.70 -6.16 32.36
CA GLY A 146 -5.35 -4.79 32.75
C GLY A 146 -6.48 -3.95 33.37
N LEU A 147 -7.73 -4.41 33.38
CA LEU A 147 -8.84 -3.64 33.96
C LEU A 147 -8.68 -3.40 35.47
N GLN A 148 -8.12 -4.39 36.18
CA GLN A 148 -7.93 -4.37 37.64
C GLN A 148 -6.58 -3.77 38.06
N ALA A 149 -5.75 -3.38 37.11
CA ALA A 149 -4.44 -2.79 37.41
C ALA A 149 -4.60 -1.33 37.89
N SER A 150 -3.79 -0.95 38.88
CA SER A 150 -3.59 0.44 39.31
C SER A 150 -2.76 1.24 38.30
N MET A 151 -1.95 0.55 37.49
CA MET A 151 -1.07 1.15 36.49
C MET A 151 -0.90 0.22 35.29
N LEU A 152 -1.01 0.78 34.10
CA LEU A 152 -0.70 0.12 32.83
C LEU A 152 0.52 0.77 32.20
N ILE A 153 1.45 -0.04 31.71
CA ILE A 153 2.69 0.42 31.07
C ILE A 153 2.76 -0.18 29.67
N PHE A 154 2.91 0.68 28.68
CA PHE A 154 2.94 0.35 27.26
C PHE A 154 4.30 0.75 26.68
N PRO A 155 5.21 -0.21 26.46
CA PRO A 155 6.32 0.01 25.56
C PRO A 155 5.79 0.24 24.14
N ILE A 156 6.23 1.32 23.50
CA ILE A 156 5.76 1.70 22.16
C ILE A 156 6.97 1.73 21.22
N ASN A 157 6.98 0.83 20.24
CA ASN A 157 7.89 0.94 19.11
C ASN A 157 7.28 1.86 18.05
N SER A 158 7.60 3.14 18.13
CA SER A 158 6.90 4.19 17.38
C SER A 158 7.43 4.34 15.96
N THR A 159 6.53 4.66 15.03
CA THR A 159 6.85 5.08 13.65
C THR A 159 6.98 6.60 13.52
N GLY A 160 6.83 7.32 14.64
CA GLY A 160 6.75 8.77 14.68
C GLY A 160 5.49 9.30 14.02
N GLY A 161 4.36 8.59 14.14
CA GLY A 161 3.07 8.99 13.59
C GLY A 161 2.90 8.77 12.08
N ASN A 162 3.87 8.14 11.41
CA ASN A 162 3.78 7.79 10.00
C ASN A 162 3.52 6.30 9.82
N THR A 163 2.27 5.96 9.48
CA THR A 163 1.80 4.58 9.34
C THR A 163 2.42 3.81 8.17
N SER A 164 3.13 4.48 7.26
CA SER A 164 3.84 3.84 6.14
C SER A 164 5.33 3.61 6.42
N ARG A 165 5.84 4.00 7.59
CA ARG A 165 7.24 3.80 7.98
C ARG A 165 7.39 2.59 8.89
N ALA A 166 8.58 1.98 8.84
CA ALA A 166 8.96 1.01 9.86
C ALA A 166 9.12 1.72 11.22
N PRO A 167 8.79 1.05 12.34
CA PRO A 167 9.11 1.55 13.67
C PRO A 167 10.61 1.81 13.80
N LEU A 168 10.99 2.89 14.47
CA LEU A 168 12.39 3.33 14.54
C LEU A 168 12.81 3.89 15.91
N HIS A 169 11.86 4.01 16.86
CA HIS A 169 12.16 4.60 18.15
C HIS A 169 11.26 4.08 19.25
N TRP A 170 11.87 3.66 20.36
CA TRP A 170 11.16 3.18 21.54
C TRP A 170 10.76 4.36 22.44
N THR A 171 9.48 4.39 22.78
CA THR A 171 8.89 5.34 23.73
C THR A 171 8.09 4.59 24.79
N LEU A 172 7.76 5.26 25.89
CA LEU A 172 7.02 4.63 26.98
C LEU A 172 5.76 5.45 27.29
N LEU A 173 4.63 4.77 27.29
CA LEU A 173 3.35 5.35 27.69
C LEU A 173 2.87 4.65 28.97
N VAL A 174 2.51 5.45 29.97
CA VAL A 174 2.06 4.94 31.26
C VAL A 174 0.67 5.51 31.55
N PHE A 175 -0.27 4.64 31.88
CA PHE A 175 -1.57 5.04 32.39
C PHE A 175 -1.64 4.77 33.89
N ASP A 176 -1.76 5.85 34.66
CA ASP A 176 -2.11 5.78 36.08
C ASP A 176 -3.64 5.77 36.18
N VAL A 177 -4.18 4.62 36.58
CA VAL A 177 -5.64 4.38 36.59
C VAL A 177 -6.29 5.15 37.74
N GLU A 178 -5.62 5.25 38.88
CA GLU A 178 -6.12 5.96 40.06
C GLU A 178 -6.11 7.47 39.84
N ALA A 179 -4.99 8.00 39.34
CA ALA A 179 -4.86 9.42 39.03
C ALA A 179 -5.57 9.83 37.74
N ARG A 180 -6.03 8.86 36.93
CA ARG A 180 -6.64 9.08 35.62
C ARG A 180 -5.76 9.93 34.71
N THR A 181 -4.47 9.65 34.68
CA THR A 181 -3.50 10.41 33.87
C THR A 181 -2.65 9.52 32.99
N TRP A 182 -2.40 9.99 31.77
CA TRP A 182 -1.45 9.36 30.87
C TRP A 182 -0.15 10.14 30.90
N ALA A 183 0.97 9.46 31.09
CA ALA A 183 2.30 10.04 31.03
C ALA A 183 3.07 9.43 29.87
N PHE A 184 3.53 10.28 28.96
CA PHE A 184 4.33 9.90 27.80
C PHE A 184 5.78 10.30 28.03
N TYR A 185 6.68 9.32 27.95
CA TYR A 185 8.12 9.50 28.11
C TYR A 185 8.82 9.23 26.78
N ASN A 186 9.65 10.18 26.38
CA ASN A 186 10.42 10.11 25.16
C ASN A 186 11.84 10.61 25.41
N SER A 187 12.83 9.74 25.20
CA SER A 187 14.24 10.10 25.31
C SER A 187 14.74 10.95 24.13
N TRP A 188 13.90 11.20 23.12
CA TRP A 188 14.28 11.99 21.94
C TRP A 188 13.65 13.39 21.94
N PHE A 189 14.49 14.41 21.86
CA PHE A 189 14.07 15.79 22.05
C PHE A 189 13.27 16.34 20.85
N LYS A 190 12.11 16.95 21.14
CA LYS A 190 11.16 17.58 20.19
C LYS A 190 11.79 18.58 19.21
N GLY A 191 12.93 19.19 19.55
CA GLY A 191 13.60 20.19 18.71
C GLY A 191 14.69 19.64 17.77
N LYS A 192 15.01 18.35 17.83
CA LYS A 192 16.06 17.75 16.98
C LYS A 192 15.52 17.23 15.65
N ILE A 193 14.24 16.83 15.58
CA ILE A 193 13.63 16.35 14.34
C ILE A 193 12.17 16.80 14.27
N ASN A 194 11.88 17.72 13.35
CA ASN A 194 10.52 18.20 13.09
C ASN A 194 9.64 17.21 12.33
N ASP A 195 10.22 16.11 11.82
CA ASP A 195 9.56 15.16 10.93
C ASP A 195 8.90 13.96 11.64
N PHE A 196 9.02 13.85 12.96
CA PHE A 196 8.45 12.75 13.75
C PHE A 196 7.52 13.25 14.85
N ASN A 197 6.31 12.69 14.89
CA ASN A 197 5.31 12.99 15.91
C ASN A 197 5.03 11.74 16.76
N PHE A 198 5.95 11.40 17.66
CA PHE A 198 5.81 10.24 18.55
C PHE A 198 4.58 10.33 19.48
N VAL A 199 4.11 11.55 19.78
CA VAL A 199 2.90 11.77 20.59
C VAL A 199 1.66 11.23 19.90
N GLN A 200 1.62 11.24 18.57
CA GLN A 200 0.50 10.70 17.80
C GLN A 200 0.30 9.20 18.01
N ASP A 201 1.40 8.43 18.10
CA ASP A 201 1.32 6.99 18.38
C ASP A 201 0.86 6.72 19.82
N ALA A 202 1.25 7.57 20.77
CA ALA A 202 0.77 7.50 22.15
C ALA A 202 -0.73 7.82 22.27
N GLU A 203 -1.20 8.86 21.59
CA GLU A 203 -2.64 9.20 21.53
C GLU A 203 -3.45 8.05 20.91
N MET A 204 -2.92 7.41 19.86
CA MET A 204 -3.57 6.24 19.27
C MET A 204 -3.78 5.10 20.28
N VAL A 205 -2.75 4.75 21.06
CA VAL A 205 -2.84 3.71 22.10
C VAL A 205 -3.85 4.13 23.17
N LYS A 206 -3.77 5.37 23.65
CA LYS A 206 -4.70 5.93 24.63
C LYS A 206 -6.16 5.84 24.16
N GLU A 207 -6.47 6.33 22.96
CA GLU A 207 -7.82 6.27 22.38
C GLU A 207 -8.33 4.83 22.29
N TYR A 208 -7.48 3.92 21.81
CA TYR A 208 -7.83 2.51 21.64
C TYR A 208 -8.13 1.84 22.98
N VAL A 209 -7.23 1.98 23.95
CA VAL A 209 -7.39 1.42 25.30
C VAL A 209 -8.63 2.01 25.98
N HIS A 210 -8.84 3.31 25.87
CA HIS A 210 -10.01 3.98 26.43
C HIS A 210 -11.32 3.39 25.89
N LYS A 211 -11.47 3.37 24.55
CA LYS A 211 -12.64 2.79 23.89
C LYS A 211 -12.84 1.34 24.33
N ARG A 212 -11.76 0.56 24.42
CA ARG A 212 -11.87 -0.85 24.78
C ARG A 212 -12.28 -1.06 26.24
N ARG A 213 -11.75 -0.26 27.16
CA ARG A 213 -12.16 -0.30 28.57
C ARG A 213 -13.66 0.02 28.72
N GLN A 214 -14.17 1.01 27.98
CA GLN A 214 -15.62 1.32 27.98
C GLN A 214 -16.46 0.13 27.50
N GLU A 215 -16.05 -0.51 26.40
CA GLU A 215 -16.74 -1.71 25.87
C GLU A 215 -16.74 -2.87 26.88
N LEU A 216 -15.62 -3.08 27.59
CA LEU A 216 -15.46 -4.20 28.53
C LEU A 216 -16.14 -3.97 29.89
N LEU A 217 -16.17 -2.73 30.36
CA LEU A 217 -16.78 -2.37 31.66
C LEU A 217 -18.30 -2.19 31.57
N GLY A 218 -18.88 -2.19 30.36
CA GLY A 218 -20.33 -2.30 30.14
C GLY A 218 -21.20 -1.22 30.80
N THR A 219 -20.64 -0.07 31.16
CA THR A 219 -21.33 0.96 31.96
C THR A 219 -21.76 2.13 31.09
N GLU A 220 -23.08 2.31 30.93
CA GLU A 220 -23.70 3.53 30.36
C GLU A 220 -23.33 4.80 31.16
N GLU A 221 -22.95 4.66 32.43
CA GLU A 221 -22.53 5.78 33.30
C GLU A 221 -21.15 6.37 32.94
N MET A 222 -20.24 5.60 32.31
CA MET A 222 -18.96 6.13 31.83
C MET A 222 -19.05 6.82 30.47
N GLN A 223 -20.17 6.69 29.75
CA GLN A 223 -20.38 7.37 28.47
C GLN A 223 -20.68 8.88 28.62
N LYS A 224 -20.97 9.35 29.85
CA LYS A 224 -21.39 10.73 30.15
C LYS A 224 -20.40 11.57 30.94
N ALA A 225 -19.28 11.01 31.39
CA ALA A 225 -18.20 11.82 31.90
C ALA A 225 -17.37 12.27 30.70
N ASP A 226 -17.39 13.57 30.38
CA ASP A 226 -16.34 14.16 29.54
C ASP A 226 -14.99 13.67 30.07
N ASP A 227 -14.27 12.86 29.28
CA ASP A 227 -13.04 12.22 29.73
C ASP A 227 -11.84 12.90 29.08
N PRO A 228 -11.33 14.02 29.61
CA PRO A 228 -10.03 14.50 29.22
C PRO A 228 -9.01 13.72 30.04
N PHE A 229 -8.79 12.46 29.70
CA PHE A 229 -7.59 11.75 30.10
C PHE A 229 -6.38 12.53 29.56
N GLN A 230 -5.86 13.47 30.36
CA GLN A 230 -4.81 14.37 29.93
C GLN A 230 -3.56 13.55 29.62
N LEU A 231 -3.08 13.64 28.38
CA LEU A 231 -1.78 13.13 28.02
C LEU A 231 -0.73 14.15 28.44
N ILE A 232 0.04 13.80 29.46
CA ILE A 232 1.15 14.60 29.97
C ILE A 232 2.43 14.13 29.28
N VAL A 233 2.95 14.94 28.38
CA VAL A 233 4.26 14.72 27.79
C VAL A 233 5.32 15.13 28.81
N LYS A 234 6.16 14.19 29.21
CA LYS A 234 7.25 14.42 30.17
C LYS A 234 8.44 14.98 29.41
N GLU A 235 8.54 16.30 29.34
CA GLU A 235 9.62 16.99 28.63
C GLU A 235 10.94 17.03 29.43
N ASP A 236 10.89 16.69 30.72
CA ASP A 236 12.00 16.71 31.68
C ASP A 236 12.79 15.39 31.77
N CYS A 237 12.41 14.36 31.01
CA CYS A 237 13.14 13.10 31.03
C CYS A 237 14.55 13.24 30.40
N PRO A 238 15.57 12.50 30.90
CA PRO A 238 16.90 12.50 30.31
C PRO A 238 16.88 12.18 28.81
N GLN A 239 17.61 12.97 28.02
CA GLN A 239 17.58 12.92 26.56
C GLN A 239 18.76 12.14 25.99
N GLN A 240 18.49 11.28 25.01
CA GLN A 240 19.48 10.53 24.24
C GLN A 240 20.31 11.48 23.37
N LYS A 241 21.63 11.26 23.38
CA LYS A 241 22.58 12.09 22.62
C LYS A 241 22.77 11.59 21.19
N ASP A 242 22.77 10.28 21.02
CA ASP A 242 23.15 9.61 19.78
C ASP A 242 21.93 9.26 18.91
N PHE A 243 22.07 9.51 17.62
CA PHE A 243 21.21 9.02 16.57
C PHE A 243 21.85 7.72 16.07
N LEU A 244 21.34 6.56 16.49
CA LEU A 244 21.70 5.30 15.86
C LEU A 244 20.84 5.13 14.60
#